data_AF-A0AAQ4CWK1-F1
#
_entry.id   AF-A0AAQ4CWK1-F1
#
_cell.length_a   1.000
_cell.length_b   1.000
_cell.length_c   1.000
_cell.angle_alpha   90.00
_cell.angle_beta   90.00
_cell.angle_gamma   90.00
#
_symmetry.space_group_name_H-M   'P 1'
#
loop_
_entity.id
_entity.type
_entity.pdbx_description
1 polymer ?
#
loop_
_entity_poly.entity_id
_entity_poly.type
_entity_poly.pdbx_seq_one_letter_code
_entity_poly.pdbx_strand_id
1 'polypeptide(L)' 'MEDVKQSVEKILRDREWITFNDLLKYLPYPAPAVYSALTELIKENKVGRRGRYFYYIKKE' A
#
# COMPACT_ATOMS: atom_id res chain seq x y z
N MET A 1 -11.09 -0.75 14.86
CA MET A 1 -10.85 0.22 13.78
C MET A 1 -10.27 -0.57 12.63
N GLU A 2 -10.89 -0.54 11.45
CA GLU A 2 -10.37 -1.25 10.29
C GLU A 2 -8.98 -0.65 9.97
N ASP A 3 -7.94 -1.45 10.19
CA ASP A 3 -6.55 -1.00 10.12
C ASP A 3 -6.26 -0.53 8.69
N VAL A 4 -6.04 0.77 8.49
CA VAL A 4 -5.69 1.37 7.18
C VAL A 4 -4.62 0.55 6.47
N LYS A 5 -3.68 0.00 7.26
CA LYS A 5 -2.64 -0.93 6.85
C LYS A 5 -3.17 -2.22 6.20
N GLN A 6 -4.17 -2.88 6.79
CA GLN A 6 -4.78 -4.08 6.19
C GLN A 6 -5.45 -3.77 4.86
N SER A 7 -6.16 -2.65 4.77
CA SER A 7 -6.83 -2.24 3.53
C SER A 7 -5.83 -1.91 2.43
N VAL A 8 -4.75 -1.18 2.75
CA VAL A 8 -3.63 -0.91 1.83
C VAL A 8 -2.95 -2.21 1.39
N GLU A 9 -2.67 -3.12 2.32
CA GLU A 9 -2.05 -4.43 2.04
C GLU A 9 -2.92 -5.26 1.09
N LYS A 10 -4.24 -5.30 1.31
CA LYS A 10 -5.19 -6.02 0.47
C LYS A 10 -5.19 -5.52 -0.98
N ILE A 11 -5.23 -4.20 -1.18
CA ILE A 11 -5.18 -3.59 -2.52
C ILE A 11 -3.84 -3.90 -3.21
N LEU A 12 -2.72 -3.81 -2.48
CA LEU A 12 -1.40 -4.11 -3.02
C LEU A 12 -1.19 -5.60 -3.33
N ARG A 13 -1.86 -6.50 -2.61
CA ARG A 13 -1.84 -7.94 -2.92
C ARG A 13 -2.67 -8.28 -4.17
N ASP A 14 -3.81 -7.63 -4.32
CA ASP A 14 -4.70 -7.80 -5.47
C ASP A 14 -4.09 -7.24 -6.75
N ARG A 15 -3.38 -6.11 -6.64
CA ARG A 15 -2.75 -5.43 -7.79
C ARG A 15 -1.24 -5.50 -7.74
N GLU A 16 -0.63 -6.07 -8.77
CA GLU A 16 0.83 -6.16 -8.86
C GLU A 16 1.54 -4.80 -8.82
N TRP A 17 1.03 -3.77 -9.51
CA TRP A 17 1.67 -2.46 -9.56
C TRP A 17 0.64 -1.33 -9.46
N ILE A 18 0.71 -0.52 -8.41
CA ILE A 18 -0.21 0.59 -8.16
C ILE A 18 0.52 1.86 -7.73
N THR A 19 0.01 3.04 -8.09
CA THR A 19 0.58 4.32 -7.63
C THR A 19 -0.10 4.80 -6.37
N PHE A 20 0.55 5.68 -5.61
CA PHE A 20 -0.07 6.29 -4.42
C PHE A 20 -1.39 6.99 -4.73
N ASN A 21 -1.46 7.75 -5.83
CA ASN A 21 -2.69 8.44 -6.21
C ASN A 21 -3.81 7.47 -6.59
N ASP A 22 -3.47 6.30 -7.13
CA ASP A 22 -4.45 5.27 -7.46
C ASP A 22 -4.95 4.57 -6.19
N LEU A 23 -4.06 4.28 -5.24
CA LEU A 23 -4.41 3.79 -3.89
C LEU A 23 -5.43 4.69 -3.18
N LEU A 24 -5.27 6.01 -3.25
CA LEU A 24 -6.22 6.97 -2.67
C LEU A 24 -7.61 6.92 -3.30
N LYS A 25 -7.76 6.41 -4.52
CA LYS A 25 -9.08 6.24 -5.17
C LYS A 25 -9.84 5.02 -4.65
N TYR A 26 -9.13 4.00 -4.17
CA TYR A 26 -9.74 2.77 -3.64
C TYR A 26 -9.96 2.79 -2.13
N LEU A 27 -9.30 3.71 -1.45
CA LEU A 27 -9.26 3.76 0.01
C LEU A 27 -10.02 5.00 0.51
N PRO A 28 -11.07 4.84 1.33
CA PRO A 28 -11.80 5.97 1.93
C PRO A 28 -11.01 6.54 3.14
N TYR A 29 -9.70 6.70 3.00
CA TYR A 29 -8.80 7.18 4.05
C TYR A 29 -8.02 8.41 3.59
N PRO A 30 -7.67 9.32 4.52
CA PRO A 30 -6.88 10.50 4.18
C PRO A 30 -5.48 10.10 3.72
N ALA A 31 -4.96 10.85 2.74
CA ALA A 31 -3.60 10.67 2.20
C ALA A 31 -2.49 10.45 3.25
N PRO A 32 -2.39 11.23 4.35
CA PRO A 32 -1.38 10.99 5.37
C PRO A 32 -1.48 9.62 6.05
N ALA A 33 -2.70 9.12 6.30
CA ALA A 33 -2.90 7.80 6.91
C ALA A 33 -2.48 6.68 5.96
N VAL A 34 -2.85 6.79 4.68
CA VAL A 34 -2.45 5.84 3.64
C VAL A 34 -0.94 5.84 3.44
N TYR A 35 -0.30 7.02 3.44
CA TYR A 35 1.15 7.15 3.31
C TYR A 35 1.90 6.56 4.51
N SER A 36 1.40 6.79 5.73
CA SER A 36 1.96 6.19 6.95
C SER A 36 1.90 4.67 6.87
N ALA A 37 0.74 4.11 6.55
CA ALA A 37 0.55 2.66 6.40
C ALA A 37 1.47 2.07 5.32
N LEU A 38 1.62 2.73 4.17
CA LEU A 38 2.55 2.32 3.12
C LEU A 38 4.00 2.33 3.59
N THR A 39 4.40 3.36 4.32
CA THR A 39 5.75 3.48 4.87
C THR A 39 6.04 2.35 5.85
N GLU A 40 5.07 1.99 6.69
CA GLU A 40 5.20 0.83 7.60
C GLU A 40 5.33 -0.49 6.83
N LEU A 41 4.50 -0.72 5.81
CA LEU A 41 4.58 -1.94 4.99
C LEU A 41 5.92 -2.05 4.23
N ILE A 42 6.51 -0.93 3.82
CA ILE A 42 7.85 -0.87 3.24
C ILE A 42 8.91 -1.22 4.29
N LYS A 43 8.82 -0.68 5.50
CA LYS A 43 9.72 -1.02 6.62
C LYS A 43 9.64 -2.50 6.99
N GLU A 44 8.46 -3.09 6.94
CA GLU A 44 8.24 -4.53 7.15
C GLU A 44 8.69 -5.41 5.98
N ASN A 45 9.22 -4.81 4.91
CA ASN A 45 9.65 -5.53 3.69
C ASN A 45 8.52 -6.32 3.03
N LYS A 46 7.27 -5.86 3.21
CA LYS A 46 6.07 -6.43 2.58
C LYS A 46 5.74 -5.75 1.26
N VAL A 47 6.11 -4.48 1.12
CA VAL A 47 5.83 -3.66 -0.06
C VAL A 47 7.13 -3.08 -0.60
N GLY A 48 7.33 -3.22 -1.90
CA GLY A 48 8.41 -2.61 -2.64
C GLY A 48 7.96 -1.35 -3.34
N ARG A 49 8.92 -0.47 -3.65
CA ARG A 49 8.68 0.73 -4.46
C ARG A 49 9.64 0.74 -5.64
N ARG A 50 9.10 0.89 -6.84
CA ARG A 50 9.86 1.12 -8.08
C ARG A 50 9.39 2.42 -8.73
N GLY A 51 10.20 3.47 -8.62
CA GLY A 51 9.82 4.80 -9.07
C GLY A 51 8.58 5.31 -8.33
N ARG A 52 7.48 5.51 -9.09
CA ARG A 52 6.16 5.96 -8.58
C ARG A 52 5.20 4.82 -8.24
N TYR A 53 5.58 3.58 -8.54
CA TYR A 53 4.75 2.40 -8.34
C TYR A 53 5.15 1.67 -7.07
N PHE A 54 4.14 1.12 -6.40
CA PHE A 54 4.22 0.27 -5.23
C PHE A 54 3.71 -1.11 -5.63
N TYR A 55 4.36 -2.15 -5.12
CA TYR A 55 4.02 -3.54 -5.40
C TYR A 55 4.16 -4.37 -4.13
N TYR A 56 3.31 -5.38 -3.99
CA TYR A 56 3.44 -6.32 -2.87
C TYR A 56 4.56 -7.31 -3.14
N ILE A 57 5.45 -7.48 -2.16
CA ILE A 57 6.54 -8.45 -2.21
C ILE A 57 5.94 -9.79 -1.79
N LYS A 58 5.59 -10.64 -2.77
CA LYS A 58 5.29 -12.04 -2.50
C LYS A 58 6.58 -12.73 -2.05
N LYS A 59 6.67 -13.05 -0.77
CA LYS A 59 7.61 -14.07 -0.30
C LYS A 59 7.00 -15.42 -0.66
N GLU A 60 7.55 -16.06 -1.69
CA GLU A 60 7.39 -17.51 -1.93
C GLU A 60 7.90 -18.32 -0.73
#